data_AF-A0A8T5RU23-F1
#
_entry.id   AF-A0A8T5RU23-F1
#
_cell.length_a   1.000
_cell.length_b   1.000
_cell.length_c   1.000
_cell.angle_alpha   90.00
_cell.angle_beta   90.00
_cell.angle_gamma   90.00
#
_symmetry.space_group_name_H-M   'P 1'
#
loop_
_entity.id
_entity.type
_entity.pdbx_description
1 polymer ?
#
loop_
_entity_poly.entity_id
_entity_poly.type
_entity_poly.pdbx_seq_one_letter_code
_entity_poly.pdbx_strand_id
1 'polypeptide(L)'
;MSKIQESDKIMRITAIFGGVVALVESFLELIGFGLMPYGIGILSGLLGLLFAALAILLGFKPIHYTPVFLGILGILLLIFAILIGGIIILIAAIIGAVS
;
A
#
# COMPACT_ATOMS: atom_id res chain seq x y z
N MET A 1 12.22 23.52 -7.14
CA MET A 1 11.13 22.89 -6.37
C MET A 1 11.49 23.00 -4.90
N SER A 2 10.51 23.25 -4.02
CA SER A 2 10.78 23.20 -2.58
C SER A 2 10.94 21.74 -2.13
N LYS A 3 11.74 21.49 -1.09
CA LYS A 3 11.97 20.12 -0.54
C LYS A 3 10.65 19.39 -0.21
N ILE A 4 9.66 20.14 0.25
CA ILE A 4 8.32 19.65 0.58
C ILE A 4 7.61 19.08 -0.67
N GLN A 5 7.70 19.79 -1.80
CA GLN A 5 7.10 19.32 -3.07
C GLN A 5 7.81 18.10 -3.65
N GLU A 6 9.10 17.93 -3.36
CA GLU A 6 9.87 16.76 -3.81
C GLU A 6 9.51 15.53 -2.99
N SER A 7 9.42 15.66 -1.66
CA SER A 7 9.02 14.56 -0.78
C SER A 7 7.58 14.10 -1.04
N ASP A 8 6.64 15.02 -1.30
CA ASP A 8 5.27 14.67 -1.69
C ASP A 8 5.21 13.85 -2.98
N LYS A 9 6.03 14.20 -3.99
CA LYS A 9 6.13 13.40 -5.22
C LYS A 9 6.68 12.01 -4.95
N ILE A 10 7.72 11.90 -4.11
CA ILE A 10 8.32 10.61 -3.75
C ILE A 10 7.28 9.75 -3.04
N MET A 11 6.59 10.27 -2.02
CA MET A 11 5.49 9.57 -1.34
C MET A 11 4.50 8.99 -2.34
N ARG A 12 4.02 9.82 -3.28
CA ARG A 12 3.00 9.42 -4.25
C ARG A 12 3.47 8.31 -5.17
N ILE A 13 4.70 8.42 -5.68
CA ILE A 13 5.31 7.39 -6.53
C ILE A 13 5.49 6.09 -5.75
N THR A 14 6.00 6.17 -4.52
CA THR A 14 6.18 5.01 -3.64
C THR A 14 4.85 4.35 -3.30
N ALA A 15 3.79 5.13 -3.06
CA ALA A 15 2.44 4.61 -2.81
C ALA A 15 1.86 3.87 -4.01
N ILE A 16 2.02 4.42 -5.23
CA ILE A 16 1.58 3.75 -6.47
C ILE A 16 2.35 2.45 -6.66
N PHE A 17 3.68 2.49 -6.52
CA PHE A 17 4.53 1.31 -6.67
C PHE A 17 4.18 0.23 -5.64
N GLY A 18 4.06 0.59 -4.38
CA GLY A 18 3.65 -0.32 -3.31
C GLY A 18 2.25 -0.90 -3.52
N GLY A 19 1.31 -0.09 -4.01
CA GLY A 19 -0.02 -0.54 -4.38
C GLY A 19 -0.03 -1.54 -5.54
N VAL A 20 0.80 -1.34 -6.57
CA VAL A 20 0.93 -2.31 -7.68
C VAL A 20 1.52 -3.64 -7.19
N VAL A 21 2.54 -3.60 -6.34
CA VAL A 21 3.11 -4.81 -5.73
C VAL A 21 2.05 -5.51 -4.86
N ALA A 22 1.31 -4.76 -4.04
CA ALA A 22 0.22 -5.29 -3.22
C ALA A 22 -0.88 -5.93 -4.07
N LEU A 23 -1.22 -5.38 -5.24
CA LEU A 23 -2.19 -5.98 -6.17
C LEU A 23 -1.71 -7.36 -6.64
N VAL A 24 -0.44 -7.46 -7.04
CA VAL A 24 0.15 -8.74 -7.49
C VAL A 24 0.16 -9.75 -6.37
N GLU A 25 0.63 -9.37 -5.17
CA GLU A 25 0.61 -10.24 -3.99
C GLU A 25 -0.81 -10.70 -3.63
N SER A 26 -1.79 -9.80 -3.68
CA SER A 26 -3.18 -10.12 -3.41
C SER A 26 -3.76 -11.08 -4.44
N PHE A 27 -3.36 -10.97 -5.70
CA PHE A 27 -3.75 -11.92 -6.72
C PHE A 27 -3.11 -13.30 -6.49
N LEU A 28 -1.83 -13.35 -6.12
CA LEU A 28 -1.13 -14.59 -5.77
C LEU A 28 -1.79 -15.28 -4.57
N GLU A 29 -2.19 -14.51 -3.56
CA GLU A 29 -2.94 -14.99 -2.40
C GLU A 29 -4.26 -15.65 -2.83
N LEU A 30 -5.03 -15.03 -3.75
CA LEU A 30 -6.29 -15.59 -4.26
C LEU A 30 -6.14 -16.94 -4.95
N ILE A 31 -5.00 -17.18 -5.62
CA ILE A 31 -4.72 -18.43 -6.32
C ILE A 31 -3.93 -19.42 -5.45
N GLY A 32 -3.75 -19.15 -4.15
CA GLY A 32 -3.11 -20.06 -3.19
C GLY A 32 -1.58 -20.01 -3.16
N PHE A 33 -0.97 -19.00 -3.79
CA PHE A 33 0.48 -18.76 -3.79
C PHE A 33 0.86 -17.60 -2.86
N GLY A 34 0.13 -17.46 -1.76
CA GLY A 34 0.40 -16.50 -0.70
C GLY A 34 1.81 -16.59 -0.16
N LEU A 35 2.44 -15.44 0.12
CA LEU A 35 3.79 -15.40 0.68
C LEU A 35 3.83 -15.74 2.17
N MET A 36 2.69 -15.65 2.85
CA MET A 36 2.58 -15.75 4.30
C MET A 36 1.68 -16.93 4.71
N PRO A 37 2.07 -17.71 5.73
CA PRO A 37 1.33 -18.90 6.15
C PRO A 37 0.03 -18.61 6.91
N TYR A 38 -0.19 -17.36 7.35
CA TYR A 38 -1.38 -16.94 8.10
C TYR A 38 -2.44 -16.24 7.24
N GLY A 39 -2.26 -16.23 5.91
CA GLY A 39 -3.27 -15.70 5.00
C GLY A 39 -4.61 -16.40 5.16
N ILE A 40 -5.70 -15.63 5.20
CA ILE A 40 -7.08 -16.14 5.32
C ILE A 40 -7.61 -16.57 3.93
N GLY A 41 -6.70 -16.93 3.01
CA GLY A 41 -6.98 -17.35 1.64
C GLY A 41 -7.73 -16.31 0.82
N ILE A 42 -8.95 -16.65 0.39
CA ILE A 42 -9.73 -15.79 -0.51
C ILE A 42 -10.04 -14.42 0.13
N LEU A 43 -10.25 -14.39 1.45
CA LEU A 43 -10.59 -13.14 2.14
C LEU A 43 -9.40 -12.17 2.17
N SER A 44 -8.19 -12.65 2.46
CA SER A 44 -6.96 -11.85 2.41
C SER A 44 -6.72 -11.32 1.00
N GLY A 45 -6.88 -12.16 -0.02
CA GLY A 45 -6.72 -11.75 -1.41
C GLY A 45 -7.74 -10.68 -1.86
N LEU A 46 -9.03 -10.84 -1.54
CA LEU A 46 -10.05 -9.85 -1.93
C LEU A 46 -9.88 -8.51 -1.23
N LEU A 47 -9.63 -8.52 0.09
CA LEU A 47 -9.41 -7.29 0.85
C LEU A 47 -8.06 -6.65 0.49
N GLY A 48 -7.04 -7.46 0.23
CA GLY A 48 -5.76 -7.01 -0.30
C GLY A 48 -5.90 -6.25 -1.61
N LEU A 49 -6.68 -6.78 -2.57
CA LEU A 49 -6.96 -6.09 -3.84
C LEU A 49 -7.65 -4.74 -3.60
N LEU A 50 -8.64 -4.69 -2.71
CA LEU A 50 -9.35 -3.46 -2.37
C LEU A 50 -8.39 -2.42 -1.78
N PHE A 51 -7.59 -2.79 -0.78
CA PHE A 51 -6.68 -1.86 -0.11
C PHE A 51 -5.54 -1.40 -1.04
N ALA A 52 -5.04 -2.30 -1.88
CA ALA A 52 -4.05 -1.97 -2.90
C ALA A 52 -4.58 -0.95 -3.91
N ALA A 53 -5.82 -1.13 -4.39
CA ALA A 53 -6.47 -0.16 -5.29
C ALA A 53 -6.64 1.21 -4.62
N LEU A 54 -7.03 1.25 -3.34
CA LEU A 54 -7.15 2.50 -2.58
C LEU A 54 -5.80 3.20 -2.40
N ALA A 55 -4.72 2.46 -2.14
CA ALA A 55 -3.38 3.02 -2.03
C ALA A 55 -2.91 3.66 -3.36
N ILE A 56 -3.19 3.00 -4.49
CA ILE A 56 -2.90 3.54 -5.83
C ILE A 56 -3.70 4.83 -6.08
N LEU A 57 -4.99 4.83 -5.76
CA LEU A 57 -5.86 6.01 -5.92
C LEU A 57 -5.34 7.20 -5.11
N LEU A 58 -4.89 6.97 -3.87
CA LEU A 58 -4.29 8.00 -3.01
C LEU A 58 -2.97 8.53 -3.58
N GLY A 59 -2.16 7.68 -4.20
CA GLY A 59 -0.94 8.13 -4.89
C GLY A 59 -1.22 9.00 -6.12
N PHE A 60 -2.23 8.65 -6.92
CA PHE A 60 -2.64 9.46 -8.07
C PHE A 60 -3.28 10.78 -7.65
N LYS A 61 -4.22 10.73 -6.71
CA LYS A 61 -4.98 11.88 -6.23
C LYS A 61 -4.87 11.98 -4.71
N PRO A 62 -3.79 12.60 -4.20
CA PRO A 62 -3.61 12.78 -2.78
C PRO A 62 -4.68 13.72 -2.23
N ILE A 63 -5.15 13.40 -1.03
CA ILE A 63 -5.98 14.22 -0.15
C ILE A 63 -5.17 14.71 1.05
N HIS A 64 -5.72 15.62 1.85
CA HIS A 64 -5.00 16.26 2.95
C HIS A 64 -4.36 15.27 3.95
N TYR A 65 -5.03 14.16 4.24
CA TYR A 65 -4.55 13.15 5.18
C TYR A 65 -3.96 11.90 4.50
N THR A 66 -3.47 12.03 3.26
CA THR A 66 -2.90 10.90 2.49
C THR A 66 -1.87 10.07 3.26
N PRO A 67 -0.87 10.67 3.96
CA PRO A 67 0.12 9.88 4.70
C PRO A 67 -0.51 8.99 5.77
N VAL A 68 -1.51 9.50 6.49
CA VAL A 68 -2.22 8.75 7.53
C VAL A 68 -3.01 7.60 6.93
N PHE A 69 -3.74 7.83 5.83
CA PHE A 69 -4.50 6.78 5.15
C PHE A 69 -3.58 5.71 4.55
N LEU A 70 -2.45 6.10 3.96
CA LEU A 70 -1.44 5.14 3.50
C LEU A 70 -0.90 4.31 4.67
N GLY A 71 -0.64 4.93 5.82
CA GLY A 71 -0.21 4.22 7.03
C GLY A 71 -1.22 3.16 7.47
N ILE A 72 -2.50 3.52 7.54
CA ILE A 72 -3.59 2.60 7.88
C ILE A 72 -3.69 1.46 6.85
N LEU A 73 -3.67 1.79 5.55
CA LEU A 73 -3.74 0.78 4.48
C LEU A 73 -2.55 -0.17 4.51
N GLY A 74 -1.34 0.33 4.76
CA GLY A 74 -0.14 -0.48 4.90
C GLY A 74 -0.25 -1.49 6.04
N ILE A 75 -0.73 -1.05 7.22
CA ILE A 75 -0.97 -1.95 8.37
C ILE A 75 -2.03 -3.00 8.01
N LEU A 76 -3.15 -2.59 7.40
CA LEU A 76 -4.20 -3.53 7.00
C LEU A 76 -3.68 -4.57 6.02
N LEU A 77 -2.90 -4.17 5.01
CA LEU A 77 -2.29 -5.11 4.05
C LEU A 77 -1.41 -6.15 4.76
N LEU A 78 -0.60 -5.75 5.74
CA LEU A 78 0.20 -6.69 6.53
C LEU A 78 -0.66 -7.66 7.34
N ILE A 79 -1.74 -7.19 7.98
CA ILE A 79 -2.68 -8.04 8.71
C ILE A 79 -3.31 -9.09 7.78
N PHE A 80 -3.60 -8.71 6.53
CA PHE A 80 -4.12 -9.60 5.50
C PHE A 80 -3.02 -10.33 4.71
N ALA A 81 -1.82 -10.46 5.27
CA ALA A 81 -0.73 -11.27 4.72
C ALA A 81 -0.15 -10.77 3.38
N ILE A 82 -0.43 -9.52 3.00
CA ILE A 82 0.12 -8.82 1.84
C ILE A 82 1.37 -8.04 2.28
N LEU A 83 2.52 -8.69 2.18
CA LEU A 83 3.74 -8.28 2.87
C LEU A 83 4.49 -7.14 2.17
N ILE A 84 5.05 -7.40 0.98
CA ILE A 84 6.00 -6.49 0.33
C ILE A 84 5.28 -5.19 -0.05
N GLY A 85 4.08 -5.31 -0.63
CA GLY A 85 3.25 -4.16 -0.97
C GLY A 85 2.88 -3.34 0.27
N GLY A 86 2.50 -4.01 1.36
CA GLY A 86 2.20 -3.36 2.64
C GLY A 86 3.39 -2.58 3.21
N ILE A 87 4.59 -3.15 3.20
CA ILE A 87 5.82 -2.49 3.66
C ILE A 87 6.12 -1.24 2.83
N ILE A 88 6.05 -1.32 1.50
CA ILE A 88 6.33 -0.18 0.62
C ILE A 88 5.33 0.95 0.88
N ILE A 89 4.05 0.63 1.09
CA ILE A 89 3.02 1.61 1.42
C ILE A 89 3.28 2.27 2.78
N LEU A 90 3.77 1.54 3.77
CA LEU A 90 4.21 2.13 5.05
C LEU A 90 5.39 3.07 4.88
N ILE A 91 6.35 2.73 4.02
CA ILE A 91 7.48 3.62 3.70
C ILE A 91 6.94 4.90 3.05
N ALA A 92 5.98 4.79 2.11
CA ALA A 92 5.33 5.95 1.51
C ALA A 92 4.66 6.84 2.58
N ALA A 93 3.93 6.23 3.51
CA ALA A 93 3.29 6.93 4.62
C ALA A 93 4.29 7.71 5.48
N ILE A 94 5.44 7.10 5.81
CA ILE A 94 6.49 7.76 6.60
C ILE A 94 7.10 8.94 5.82
N ILE A 95 7.37 8.78 4.53
CA ILE A 95 7.89 9.86 3.68
C ILE A 95 6.95 11.06 3.69
N GLY A 96 5.65 10.81 3.53
CA GLY A 96 4.62 11.86 3.55
C GLY A 96 4.37 12.48 4.92
N ALA A 97 4.63 11.75 6.02
CA ALA A 97 4.45 12.27 7.37
C ALA A 97 5.61 13.19 7.80
N VAL A 98 6.79 13.03 7.18
CA VAL A 98 8.02 13.79 7.50
C VAL A 98 8.27 14.92 6.49
N SER A 99 7.49 15.00 5.40
CA SER A 99 7.55 16.04 4.36
C SER A 99 6.91 17.35 4.79
#